data_AF-A0A1E1WTA8-F1
#
_entry.id   AF-A0A1E1WTA8-F1
#
_cell.length_a   1.000
_cell.length_b   1.000
_cell.length_c   1.000
_cell.angle_alpha   90.00
_cell.angle_beta   90.00
_cell.angle_gamma   90.00
#
_symmetry.space_group_name_H-M   'P 1'
#
loop_
_entity.id
_entity.type
_entity.pdbx_description
1 polymer ?
#
loop_
_entity_poly.entity_id
_entity_poly.type
_entity_poly.pdbx_seq_one_letter_code
_entity_poly.pdbx_strand_id
1 'polypeptide(L)'
;RHISCLSAWRLTAAPLPADQCLELAHTLRRHYVRCLQRGLITATVTEFCAADGYGILAAHHYFFAAVEQQSAAPVVEALCLLELVLHHSPANFHAKLLLISLYHSIGNAL
;
A
#
# COMPACT_ATOMS: atom_id res chain seq x y z
N ARG A 1 3.51 -11.19 -12.44
CA ARG A 1 4.09 -12.43 -11.87
C ARG A 1 4.60 -12.21 -10.45
N HIS A 2 5.59 -11.34 -10.20
CA HIS A 2 6.11 -11.10 -8.84
C HIS A 2 5.03 -10.66 -7.82
N ILE A 3 4.19 -9.67 -8.16
CA ILE A 3 3.11 -9.23 -7.25
C ILE A 3 2.10 -10.34 -6.91
N SER A 4 1.78 -11.21 -7.86
CA SER A 4 0.89 -12.35 -7.64
C SER A 4 1.48 -13.35 -6.63
N CYS A 5 2.79 -13.60 -6.71
CA CYS A 5 3.49 -14.44 -5.74
C CYS A 5 3.49 -13.82 -4.34
N LEU A 6 3.68 -12.51 -4.23
CA LEU A 6 3.60 -11.79 -2.96
C LEU A 6 2.20 -11.84 -2.35
N SER A 7 1.15 -11.64 -3.17
CA SER A 7 -0.23 -11.76 -2.70
C SER A 7 -0.55 -13.17 -2.22
N ALA A 8 -0.09 -14.21 -2.94
CA ALA A 8 -0.26 -15.60 -2.51
C ALA A 8 0.52 -15.90 -1.23
N TRP A 9 1.76 -15.42 -1.12
CA TRP A 9 2.58 -15.56 0.08
C TRP A 9 1.90 -14.92 1.29
N ARG A 10 1.33 -13.71 1.17
CA ARG A 10 0.61 -13.05 2.27
C ARG A 10 -0.53 -13.91 2.85
N LEU A 11 -1.20 -14.71 2.01
CA LEU A 11 -2.33 -15.55 2.45
C LEU A 11 -1.88 -16.75 3.30
N THR A 12 -0.62 -17.20 3.16
CA THR A 12 -0.10 -18.40 3.81
C THR A 12 1.01 -18.12 4.81
N ALA A 13 1.62 -16.94 4.75
CA ALA A 13 2.68 -16.53 5.65
C ALA A 13 2.18 -16.33 7.07
N ALA A 14 3.02 -16.67 8.05
CA ALA A 14 2.79 -16.26 9.42
C ALA A 14 2.82 -14.72 9.55
N PRO A 15 2.06 -14.13 10.49
CA PRO A 15 2.14 -12.71 10.76
C PRO A 15 3.58 -12.27 11.03
N LEU A 16 4.00 -11.19 10.37
CA LEU A 16 5.31 -10.58 10.59
C LEU A 16 5.25 -9.61 11.78
N PRO A 17 6.31 -9.50 12.59
CA PRO A 17 6.39 -8.45 13.61
C PRO A 17 6.42 -7.06 12.97
N ALA A 18 6.00 -6.03 13.71
CA ALA A 18 5.89 -4.66 13.24
C ALA A 18 7.10 -4.14 12.44
N ASP A 19 8.32 -4.36 12.94
CA ASP A 19 9.54 -3.87 12.27
C ASP A 19 9.74 -4.50 10.89
N GLN A 20 9.46 -5.80 10.77
CA GLN A 20 9.52 -6.51 9.49
C GLN A 20 8.38 -6.10 8.56
N CYS A 21 7.20 -5.75 9.11
CA CYS A 21 6.13 -5.15 8.33
C CYS A 21 6.54 -3.80 7.74
N LEU A 22 7.20 -2.93 8.51
CA LEU A 22 7.71 -1.64 8.00
C LEU A 22 8.75 -1.83 6.91
N GLU A 23 9.74 -2.69 7.12
CA GLU A 23 10.77 -2.95 6.12
C GLU A 23 10.18 -3.50 4.82
N LEU A 24 9.19 -4.39 4.93
CA LEU A 24 8.47 -4.90 3.78
C LEU A 24 7.65 -3.80 3.09
N ALA A 25 6.95 -2.95 3.85
CA ALA A 25 6.19 -1.81 3.33
C ALA A 25 7.09 -0.84 2.56
N HIS A 26 8.26 -0.48 3.11
CA HIS A 26 9.25 0.36 2.44
C HIS A 26 9.79 -0.29 1.16
N THR A 27 10.04 -1.60 1.19
CA THR A 27 10.50 -2.36 0.01
C THR A 27 9.45 -2.36 -1.09
N LEU A 28 8.18 -2.60 -0.76
CA LEU A 28 7.06 -2.58 -1.69
C LEU A 28 6.80 -1.17 -2.25
N ARG A 29 6.87 -0.13 -1.40
CA ARG A 29 6.84 1.27 -1.82
C ARG A 29 7.95 1.57 -2.83
N ARG A 30 9.17 1.14 -2.57
CA ARG A 30 10.30 1.32 -3.50
C ARG A 30 10.06 0.63 -4.83
N HIS A 31 9.46 -0.56 -4.83
CA HIS A 31 9.06 -1.24 -6.07
C HIS A 31 8.01 -0.45 -6.86
N TYR A 32 6.99 0.09 -6.19
CA TYR A 32 5.98 0.93 -6.82
C TYR A 32 6.61 2.19 -7.45
N VAL A 33 7.41 2.93 -6.68
CA VAL A 33 8.09 4.14 -7.16
C VAL A 33 9.04 3.84 -8.32
N ARG A 34 9.75 2.71 -8.28
CA ARG A 34 10.58 2.26 -9.41
C ARG A 34 9.75 1.97 -10.66
N CYS A 35 8.57 1.36 -10.51
CA CYS A 35 7.66 1.14 -11.63
C CYS A 35 7.17 2.47 -12.23
N LEU A 36 6.84 3.44 -11.37
CA LEU A 36 6.47 4.80 -11.79
C LEU A 36 7.60 5.47 -12.59
N GLN A 37 8.81 5.51 -12.03
CA GLN A 37 9.98 6.13 -12.66
C GLN A 37 10.34 5.50 -14.01
N ARG A 38 10.03 4.22 -14.21
CA ARG A 38 10.27 3.50 -15.46
C ARG A 38 9.11 3.60 -16.46
N GLY A 39 8.08 4.39 -16.17
CA GLY A 39 6.89 4.51 -17.02
C GLY A 39 6.07 3.23 -17.14
N LEU A 40 6.18 2.32 -16.15
CA LEU A 40 5.48 1.03 -16.16
C LEU A 40 4.07 1.11 -15.56
N ILE A 41 3.68 2.27 -15.04
CA ILE A 41 2.32 2.52 -14.57
C ILE A 41 1.51 3.01 -15.76
N THR A 42 0.81 2.08 -16.38
CA THR A 42 0.05 2.28 -17.62
C THR A 42 -1.46 2.20 -17.38
N ALA A 43 -1.91 2.48 -16.15
CA ALA A 43 -3.35 2.52 -15.86
C ALA A 43 -4.03 3.62 -16.69
N THR A 44 -5.22 3.33 -17.17
CA THR A 44 -6.09 4.32 -17.82
C THR A 44 -7.07 4.88 -16.80
N VAL A 45 -7.91 5.84 -17.22
CA VAL A 45 -8.95 6.42 -16.35
C VAL A 45 -9.99 5.37 -15.90
N THR A 46 -10.05 4.22 -16.57
CA THR A 46 -11.03 3.15 -16.32
C THR A 46 -10.41 1.82 -15.91
N GLU A 47 -9.10 1.64 -16.01
CA GLU A 47 -8.41 0.37 -15.76
C GLU A 47 -7.39 0.48 -14.63
N PHE A 48 -7.06 -0.67 -14.02
CA PHE A 48 -6.02 -0.73 -12.97
C PHE A 48 -4.70 -1.16 -13.58
N CYS A 49 -3.60 -0.80 -12.92
CA CYS A 49 -2.29 -1.33 -13.26
C CYS A 49 -1.91 -2.47 -12.33
N ALA A 50 -1.28 -3.52 -12.86
CA ALA A 50 -0.70 -4.58 -12.04
C ALA A 50 0.33 -4.07 -11.02
N ALA A 51 0.98 -2.93 -11.30
CA ALA A 51 1.93 -2.29 -10.38
C ALA A 51 1.23 -1.68 -9.15
N ASP A 52 -0.06 -1.32 -9.24
CA ASP A 52 -0.83 -0.75 -8.12
C ASP A 52 -0.83 -1.67 -6.90
N GLY A 53 -0.77 -2.99 -7.14
CA GLY A 53 -0.71 -3.99 -6.09
C GLY A 53 0.48 -3.79 -5.14
N TYR A 54 1.63 -3.26 -5.61
CA TYR A 54 2.74 -2.94 -4.73
C TYR A 54 2.39 -1.81 -3.74
N GLY A 55 1.75 -0.74 -4.24
CA GLY A 55 1.35 0.39 -3.41
C GLY A 55 0.26 -0.01 -2.40
N ILE A 56 -0.74 -0.77 -2.85
CA ILE A 56 -1.84 -1.25 -1.99
C ILE A 56 -1.31 -2.22 -0.93
N LEU A 57 -0.44 -3.17 -1.31
CA LEU A 57 0.13 -4.12 -0.36
C LEU A 57 1.04 -3.43 0.66
N ALA A 58 1.85 -2.45 0.23
CA ALA A 58 2.66 -1.64 1.14
C ALA A 58 1.80 -0.90 2.17
N ALA A 59 0.69 -0.29 1.74
CA ALA A 59 -0.23 0.42 2.62
C ALA A 59 -0.83 -0.48 3.71
N HIS A 60 -1.15 -1.74 3.39
CA HIS A 60 -1.57 -2.71 4.40
C HIS A 60 -0.48 -2.99 5.43
N HIS A 61 0.78 -3.18 5.01
CA HIS A 61 1.88 -3.44 5.94
C HIS A 61 2.23 -2.24 6.81
N TYR A 62 2.16 -1.02 6.26
CA TYR A 62 2.26 0.20 7.06
C TYR A 62 1.17 0.25 8.13
N PHE A 63 -0.09 -0.05 7.78
CA PHE A 63 -1.17 -0.07 8.75
C PHE A 63 -0.96 -1.12 9.85
N PHE A 64 -0.53 -2.34 9.51
CA PHE A 64 -0.23 -3.35 10.52
C PHE A 64 0.87 -2.90 11.49
N ALA A 65 1.95 -2.31 10.97
CA ALA A 65 3.01 -1.77 11.82
C ALA A 65 2.52 -0.61 12.71
N ALA A 66 1.68 0.29 12.17
CA ALA A 66 1.09 1.39 12.94
C ALA A 66 0.27 0.89 14.13
N VAL A 67 -0.56 -0.14 13.92
CA VAL A 67 -1.40 -0.71 14.98
C VAL A 67 -0.54 -1.36 16.06
N GLU A 68 0.45 -2.17 15.69
CA GLU A 68 1.33 -2.83 16.68
C GLU A 68 2.21 -1.84 17.44
N GLN A 69 2.75 -0.82 16.77
CA GLN A 69 3.61 0.19 17.40
C GLN A 69 2.83 1.31 18.09
N GLN A 70 1.50 1.32 17.99
CA GLN A 70 0.63 2.41 18.45
C GLN A 70 1.09 3.79 17.93
N SER A 71 1.48 3.85 16.67
CA SER A 71 2.04 5.04 16.04
C SER A 71 1.27 5.40 14.79
N ALA A 72 0.91 6.68 14.64
CA ALA A 72 0.25 7.18 13.44
C ALA A 72 1.20 7.38 12.26
N ALA A 73 2.52 7.43 12.49
CA ALA A 73 3.50 7.76 11.45
C ALA A 73 3.45 6.81 10.23
N PRO A 74 3.37 5.47 10.39
CA PRO A 74 3.24 4.57 9.25
C PRO A 74 1.91 4.76 8.51
N VAL A 75 0.83 5.14 9.19
CA VAL A 75 -0.46 5.42 8.54
C VAL A 75 -0.35 6.63 7.61
N VAL A 76 0.37 7.68 8.03
CA VAL A 76 0.63 8.85 7.17
C VAL A 76 1.43 8.44 5.93
N GLU A 77 2.43 7.58 6.06
CA GLU A 77 3.15 7.04 4.90
C GLU A 77 2.24 6.25 3.95
N ALA A 78 1.32 5.44 4.51
CA ALA A 78 0.33 4.72 3.72
C ALA A 78 -0.61 5.67 2.96
N LEU A 79 -1.09 6.74 3.60
CA LEU A 79 -1.92 7.76 2.95
C LEU A 79 -1.20 8.40 1.76
N CYS A 80 0.02 8.91 1.96
CA CYS A 80 0.80 9.52 0.89
C CYS A 80 1.04 8.55 -0.29
N LEU A 81 1.29 7.28 0.01
CA LEU A 81 1.49 6.27 -1.03
C LEU A 81 0.20 5.97 -1.80
N LEU A 82 -0.94 5.88 -1.12
CA LEU A 82 -2.22 5.61 -1.78
C LEU A 82 -2.72 6.80 -2.59
N GLU A 83 -2.42 8.04 -2.17
CA GLU A 83 -2.67 9.22 -2.98
C GLU A 83 -1.85 9.21 -4.27
N LEU A 84 -0.57 8.82 -4.19
CA LEU A 84 0.26 8.63 -5.38
C LEU A 84 -0.31 7.52 -6.29
N VAL A 85 -0.79 6.42 -5.70
CA VAL A 85 -1.47 5.35 -6.45
C VAL A 85 -2.69 5.89 -7.18
N LEU A 86 -3.57 6.64 -6.50
CA LEU A 86 -4.76 7.19 -7.14
C LEU A 86 -4.46 8.28 -8.17
N HIS A 87 -3.39 9.05 -7.98
CA HIS A 87 -2.96 10.03 -8.95
C HIS A 87 -2.64 9.39 -10.31
N HIS A 88 -2.06 8.18 -10.29
CA HIS A 88 -1.68 7.45 -11.51
C HIS A 88 -2.68 6.36 -11.93
N SER A 89 -3.57 5.92 -11.04
CA SER A 89 -4.56 4.87 -11.27
C SER A 89 -5.92 5.29 -10.67
N PRO A 90 -6.58 6.32 -11.23
CA PRO A 90 -7.75 6.95 -10.61
C PRO A 90 -8.98 6.04 -10.56
N ALA A 91 -9.04 4.99 -11.37
CA ALA A 91 -10.11 4.00 -11.34
C ALA A 91 -10.02 3.08 -10.11
N ASN A 92 -8.86 2.97 -9.47
CA ASN A 92 -8.56 1.92 -8.49
C ASN A 92 -9.38 2.07 -7.20
N PHE A 93 -10.51 1.34 -7.13
CA PHE A 93 -11.41 1.43 -5.98
C PHE A 93 -10.79 0.87 -4.71
N HIS A 94 -9.83 -0.07 -4.79
CA HIS A 94 -9.15 -0.59 -3.60
C HIS A 94 -8.36 0.50 -2.89
N ALA A 95 -7.63 1.33 -3.64
CA ALA A 95 -6.92 2.47 -3.06
C ALA A 95 -7.88 3.51 -2.47
N LYS A 96 -9.03 3.78 -3.11
CA LYS A 96 -10.06 4.69 -2.57
C LYS A 96 -10.64 4.19 -1.25
N LEU A 97 -11.06 2.92 -1.21
CA LEU A 97 -11.64 2.32 0.00
C LEU A 97 -10.61 2.32 1.13
N LEU A 98 -9.36 1.96 0.83
CA LEU A 98 -8.30 1.93 1.83
C LEU A 98 -7.98 3.34 2.36
N LEU A 99 -7.90 4.36 1.50
CA LEU A 99 -7.75 5.76 1.94
C LEU A 99 -8.87 6.17 2.89
N ILE A 100 -10.13 5.88 2.53
CA ILE A 100 -11.27 6.19 3.39
C ILE A 100 -11.10 5.49 4.74
N SER A 101 -10.77 4.20 4.76
CA SER A 101 -10.55 3.46 6.01
C SER A 101 -9.41 4.05 6.85
N LEU A 102 -8.31 4.45 6.23
CA LEU A 102 -7.17 5.04 6.94
C LEU A 102 -7.49 6.44 7.46
N TYR A 103 -8.18 7.27 6.67
CA TYR A 103 -8.66 8.59 7.12
C TYR A 103 -9.60 8.47 8.31
N HIS A 104 -10.53 7.50 8.29
CA HIS A 104 -11.36 7.20 9.45
C HIS A 104 -10.53 6.68 10.63
N SER A 105 -9.52 5.84 10.38
CA SER A 105 -8.68 5.33 11.46
C SER A 105 -7.90 6.45 12.16
N ILE A 106 -7.40 7.46 11.43
CA ILE A 106 -6.72 8.61 12.03
C ILE A 106 -7.73 9.53 12.71
N GLY A 107 -8.85 9.83 12.05
CA GLY A 107 -9.87 10.73 12.59
C GLY A 107 -10.61 10.17 13.80
N ASN A 108 -10.68 8.84 13.92
CA ASN A 108 -11.29 8.13 15.05
C ASN A 108 -10.24 7.62 16.06
N ALA A 109 -8.94 7.74 15.76
CA ALA A 109 -7.84 7.48 16.68
C ALA A 109 -7.19 8.81 17.10
N LEU A 110 -7.95 9.57 17.89
CA LEU A 110 -7.62 9.89 19.28
C LEU A 110 -8.88 9.64 20.12
#